data_AF-A0A969IDL9-F1
#
_entry.id   AF-A0A969IDL9-F1
#
_cell.length_a   1.000
_cell.length_b   1.000
_cell.length_c   1.000
_cell.angle_alpha   90.00
_cell.angle_beta   90.00
_cell.angle_gamma   90.00
#
_symmetry.space_group_name_H-M   'P 1'
#
loop_
_entity.id
_entity.type
_entity.pdbx_description
1 polymer ?
#
loop_
_entity_poly.entity_id
_entity_poly.type
_entity_poly.pdbx_seq_one_letter_code
_entity_poly.pdbx_strand_id
1 'polypeptide(L)'
;MPVQLVRKTLVTLILLAALLQTGFAQLCSGSLGDPVAWITFGAGSAAPPPLPDYNTTYKYVNSSCPNDGEYTLKDLSFGCFNSTWHTLAGDHTPNDGIGKYMLVNASNDPGDFFVDTITGLCGNTSYELSAWIVNMLKPDACNVNGIDPNLTFRVETTTGTILVKYDSR
;
A
#
# COMPACT_ATOMS: atom_id res chain seq x y z
N MET A 1 -66.38 -12.02 -11.76
CA MET A 1 -65.27 -11.67 -12.69
C MET A 1 -64.30 -10.60 -12.18
N PRO A 2 -64.66 -9.57 -11.38
CA PRO A 2 -63.71 -8.50 -11.01
C PRO A 2 -62.66 -8.93 -9.97
N VAL A 3 -63.02 -9.81 -9.02
CA VAL A 3 -62.11 -10.24 -7.92
C VAL A 3 -60.91 -11.06 -8.42
N GLN A 4 -61.10 -11.89 -9.46
CA GLN A 4 -60.04 -12.71 -10.04
C GLN A 4 -59.04 -11.88 -10.85
N LEU A 5 -59.50 -10.79 -11.48
CA LEU A 5 -58.64 -9.88 -12.22
C LEU A 5 -57.75 -9.08 -11.26
N VAL A 6 -58.34 -8.51 -10.20
CA VAL A 6 -57.59 -7.76 -9.16
C VAL A 6 -56.51 -8.62 -8.51
N ARG A 7 -56.81 -9.89 -8.21
CA ARG A 7 -55.85 -10.83 -7.61
C ARG A 7 -54.68 -11.14 -8.54
N LYS A 8 -54.91 -11.29 -9.84
CA LYS A 8 -53.84 -11.50 -10.83
C LYS A 8 -52.96 -10.26 -10.96
N THR A 9 -53.56 -9.07 -11.08
CA THR A 9 -52.81 -7.81 -11.18
C THR A 9 -51.96 -7.55 -9.95
N LEU A 10 -52.48 -7.85 -8.75
CA LEU A 10 -51.73 -7.71 -7.49
C LEU A 10 -50.52 -8.65 -7.44
N VAL A 11 -50.69 -9.91 -7.85
CA VAL A 11 -49.60 -10.90 -7.89
C VAL A 11 -48.52 -10.48 -8.91
N THR A 12 -48.91 -9.97 -10.07
CA THR A 12 -47.96 -9.48 -11.08
C THR A 12 -47.18 -8.26 -10.61
N LEU A 13 -47.83 -7.32 -9.91
CA LEU A 13 -47.17 -6.15 -9.31
C LEU A 13 -46.16 -6.52 -8.22
N ILE A 14 -46.48 -7.51 -7.36
CA ILE A 14 -45.57 -7.98 -6.32
C ILE A 14 -44.34 -8.68 -6.92
N LEU A 15 -44.52 -9.50 -7.96
CA LEU A 15 -43.41 -10.15 -8.67
C LEU A 15 -42.50 -9.13 -9.37
N LEU A 16 -43.06 -8.07 -9.95
CA LEU A 16 -42.28 -7.01 -10.60
C LEU A 16 -41.48 -6.17 -9.60
N ALA A 17 -42.04 -5.92 -8.40
CA ALA A 17 -41.34 -5.22 -7.32
C ALA A 17 -40.17 -6.02 -6.72
N ALA A 18 -40.27 -7.36 -6.70
CA ALA A 18 -39.19 -8.25 -6.25
C ALA A 18 -38.01 -8.31 -7.23
N LEU A 19 -38.27 -8.15 -8.54
CA LEU A 19 -37.24 -8.11 -9.60
C LEU A 19 -36.47 -6.78 -9.68
N LEU A 20 -36.96 -5.73 -9.01
CA LEU A 20 -36.35 -4.40 -8.96
C LEU A 20 -35.46 -4.18 -7.72
N GLN A 21 -35.23 -5.23 -6.91
CA GLN A 21 -34.30 -5.11 -5.79
C GLN A 21 -32.86 -5.25 -6.29
N THR A 22 -32.12 -4.14 -6.22
CA THR A 22 -30.67 -4.15 -6.34
C THR A 22 -30.08 -4.85 -5.12
N GLY A 23 -29.63 -6.09 -5.28
CA GLY A 23 -28.87 -6.78 -4.24
C GLY A 23 -27.53 -6.07 -4.04
N PHE A 24 -27.33 -5.46 -2.87
CA PHE A 24 -25.99 -5.10 -2.44
C PHE A 24 -25.26 -6.41 -2.13
N ALA A 25 -24.38 -6.86 -3.03
CA ALA A 25 -23.38 -7.83 -2.66
C ALA A 25 -22.46 -7.15 -1.65
N GLN A 26 -22.74 -7.31 -0.35
CA GLN A 26 -21.75 -7.01 0.66
C GLN A 26 -20.62 -8.03 0.44
N LEU A 27 -19.46 -7.55 0.00
CA LEU A 27 -18.23 -8.29 0.24
C LEU A 27 -18.20 -8.56 1.73
N CYS A 28 -18.18 -9.82 2.13
CA CYS A 28 -17.86 -10.20 3.50
C CYS A 28 -16.40 -9.81 3.75
N SER A 29 -16.13 -8.52 3.99
CA SER A 29 -14.86 -8.06 4.54
C SER A 29 -14.84 -8.43 6.02
N GLY A 30 -14.89 -9.74 6.32
CA GLY A 30 -14.65 -10.23 7.66
C GLY A 30 -13.41 -9.52 8.22
N SER A 31 -13.42 -9.21 9.51
CA SER A 31 -12.24 -8.63 10.13
C SER A 31 -11.05 -9.55 9.84
N LEU A 32 -10.00 -9.01 9.21
CA LEU A 32 -8.74 -9.73 8.98
C LEU A 32 -8.04 -10.09 10.30
N GLY A 33 -8.62 -9.66 11.43
CA GLY A 33 -8.03 -9.75 12.75
C GLY A 33 -6.99 -8.66 12.97
N ASP A 34 -6.28 -8.77 14.09
CA ASP A 34 -5.10 -7.95 14.30
C ASP A 34 -3.99 -8.39 13.34
N PRO A 35 -3.22 -7.45 12.78
CA PRO A 35 -2.12 -7.78 11.87
C PRO A 35 -1.07 -8.61 12.60
N VAL A 36 -0.65 -9.72 12.01
CA VAL A 36 0.47 -10.54 12.55
C VAL A 36 1.80 -9.77 12.49
N ALA A 37 1.92 -8.86 11.53
CA ALA A 37 3.02 -7.91 11.45
C ALA A 37 2.48 -6.51 11.15
N TRP A 38 2.90 -5.54 11.96
CA TRP A 38 2.61 -4.13 11.78
C TRP A 38 3.93 -3.37 11.71
N ILE A 39 4.30 -2.95 10.50
CA ILE A 39 5.61 -2.37 10.22
C ILE A 39 5.44 -0.87 9.97
N THR A 40 6.17 -0.06 10.74
CA THR A 40 6.28 1.40 10.55
C THR A 40 7.75 1.80 10.62
N PHE A 41 8.08 3.01 10.14
CA PHE A 41 9.45 3.55 10.22
C PHE A 41 9.66 4.45 11.44
N GLY A 42 8.79 4.31 12.45
CA GLY A 42 8.80 5.07 13.69
C GLY A 42 8.06 6.41 13.58
N ALA A 43 8.06 7.14 14.69
CA ALA A 43 7.42 8.45 14.79
C ALA A 43 8.21 9.40 15.70
N GLY A 44 7.88 10.69 15.66
CA GLY A 44 8.43 11.72 16.54
C GLY A 44 9.49 12.61 15.88
N SER A 45 9.97 13.60 16.62
CA SER A 45 10.89 14.63 16.10
C SER A 45 12.35 14.15 15.96
N ALA A 46 12.73 13.06 16.62
CA ALA A 46 14.05 12.49 16.48
C ALA A 46 14.23 11.82 15.11
N ALA A 47 15.41 11.96 14.51
CA ALA A 47 15.77 11.14 13.36
C ALA A 47 15.92 9.67 13.82
N PRO A 48 15.21 8.72 13.20
CA PRO A 48 15.35 7.31 13.54
C PRO A 48 16.72 6.80 13.09
N PRO A 49 17.23 5.72 13.70
CA PRO A 49 18.44 5.07 13.19
C PRO A 49 18.20 4.51 11.78
N PRO A 50 19.28 4.27 11.00
CA PRO A 50 19.17 3.53 9.74
C PRO A 50 18.52 2.16 9.98
N LEU A 51 17.83 1.67 8.96
CA LEU A 51 17.39 0.27 8.92
C LEU A 51 18.61 -0.65 8.90
N PRO A 52 18.52 -1.84 9.51
CA PRO A 52 19.54 -2.87 9.35
C PRO A 52 19.83 -3.20 7.88
N ASP A 53 21.08 -3.56 7.57
CA ASP A 53 21.54 -3.81 6.19
C ASP A 53 20.80 -4.96 5.49
N TYR A 54 20.11 -5.84 6.22
CA TYR A 54 19.30 -6.92 5.66
C TYR A 54 17.87 -6.48 5.29
N ASN A 55 17.42 -5.29 5.72
CA ASN A 55 16.10 -4.78 5.39
C ASN A 55 16.07 -4.07 4.04
N THR A 56 17.20 -3.60 3.52
CA THR A 56 17.22 -2.85 2.25
C THR A 56 18.58 -2.92 1.60
N THR A 57 18.60 -2.87 0.27
CA THR A 57 19.84 -2.74 -0.50
C THR A 57 20.26 -1.28 -0.72
N TYR A 58 19.40 -0.33 -0.37
CA TYR A 58 19.65 1.10 -0.53
C TYR A 58 20.54 1.63 0.59
N LYS A 59 21.37 2.62 0.28
CA LYS A 59 22.27 3.26 1.25
C LYS A 59 21.52 4.30 2.08
N TYR A 60 21.61 4.21 3.41
CA TYR A 60 21.06 5.24 4.28
C TYR A 60 21.82 6.56 4.16
N VAL A 61 21.08 7.66 4.07
CA VAL A 61 21.62 9.02 4.23
C VAL A 61 20.75 9.86 5.16
N ASN A 62 21.41 10.69 5.97
CA ASN A 62 20.74 11.74 6.75
C ASN A 62 20.62 13.01 5.89
N SER A 63 19.83 12.94 4.81
CA SER A 63 19.58 14.04 3.88
C SER A 63 18.08 14.20 3.68
N SER A 64 17.62 15.43 3.47
CA SER A 64 16.21 15.68 3.13
C SER A 64 15.83 15.15 1.74
N CYS A 65 16.79 15.03 0.83
CA CYS A 65 16.59 14.56 -0.54
C CYS A 65 17.71 13.55 -0.86
N PRO A 66 17.43 12.24 -0.79
CA PRO A 66 18.42 11.20 -1.09
C PRO A 66 18.77 11.17 -2.58
N ASN A 67 20.02 10.86 -2.94
CA ASN A 67 20.42 10.64 -4.33
C ASN A 67 20.06 9.21 -4.77
N ASP A 68 20.15 8.93 -6.07
CA ASP A 68 19.85 7.62 -6.64
C ASP A 68 20.59 6.49 -5.90
N GLY A 69 19.88 5.43 -5.54
CA GLY A 69 20.43 4.33 -4.74
C GLY A 69 20.50 4.61 -3.23
N GLU A 70 19.98 5.74 -2.76
CA GLU A 70 19.93 6.12 -1.34
C GLU A 70 18.49 6.17 -0.80
N TYR A 71 18.36 5.98 0.50
CA TYR A 71 17.11 6.19 1.24
C TYR A 71 17.32 7.02 2.49
N THR A 72 16.23 7.58 3.00
CA THR A 72 16.18 8.20 4.32
C THR A 72 14.84 7.92 4.99
N LEU A 73 14.76 8.12 6.30
CA LEU A 73 13.54 7.93 7.09
C LEU A 73 13.07 9.27 7.63
N LYS A 74 11.86 9.69 7.27
CA LYS A 74 11.41 11.07 7.51
C LYS A 74 9.90 11.21 7.48
N ASP A 75 9.45 12.30 8.07
CA ASP A 75 8.06 12.72 8.19
C ASP A 75 7.70 13.86 7.22
N LEU A 76 8.69 14.50 6.58
CA LEU A 76 8.43 15.62 5.66
C LEU A 76 9.39 15.69 4.48
N SER A 77 8.88 15.49 3.27
CA SER A 77 9.56 15.76 1.99
C SER A 77 9.18 17.14 1.50
N PHE A 78 10.16 17.98 1.18
CA PHE A 78 9.93 19.34 0.71
C PHE A 78 11.06 19.79 -0.22
N GLY A 79 10.69 20.33 -1.39
CA GLY A 79 11.62 21.03 -2.28
C GLY A 79 12.67 20.18 -2.99
N CYS A 80 12.56 18.85 -2.96
CA CYS A 80 13.57 17.98 -3.57
C CYS A 80 13.66 18.16 -5.08
N PHE A 81 14.90 18.20 -5.58
CA PHE A 81 15.26 18.28 -7.01
C PHE A 81 14.50 19.39 -7.75
N ASN A 82 14.64 20.63 -7.28
CA ASN A 82 13.92 21.80 -7.81
C ASN A 82 12.39 21.61 -7.79
N SER A 83 11.88 21.04 -6.70
CA SER A 83 10.44 20.74 -6.51
C SER A 83 9.84 19.80 -7.57
N THR A 84 10.65 18.96 -8.21
CA THR A 84 10.14 17.92 -9.11
C THR A 84 9.52 16.75 -8.36
N TRP A 85 9.80 16.62 -7.06
CA TRP A 85 9.12 15.67 -6.19
C TRP A 85 7.90 16.29 -5.50
N HIS A 86 6.90 15.47 -5.20
CA HIS A 86 5.77 15.84 -4.36
C HIS A 86 6.24 16.23 -2.94
N THR A 87 5.55 17.21 -2.34
CA THR A 87 5.66 17.47 -0.90
C THR A 87 4.77 16.47 -0.18
N LEU A 88 5.34 15.74 0.78
CA LEU A 88 4.61 14.73 1.56
C LEU A 88 4.87 14.97 3.04
N ALA A 89 3.81 15.08 3.83
CA ALA A 89 3.85 15.32 5.27
C ALA A 89 3.13 14.18 6.00
N GLY A 90 3.84 13.54 6.94
CA GLY A 90 3.40 12.34 7.64
C GLY A 90 3.42 11.08 6.78
N ASP A 91 3.35 9.94 7.45
CA ASP A 91 3.02 8.67 6.82
C ASP A 91 1.51 8.38 6.92
N HIS A 92 1.11 7.14 6.64
CA HIS A 92 -0.28 6.69 6.74
C HIS A 92 -0.60 5.99 8.07
N THR A 93 0.26 6.09 9.08
CA THR A 93 0.04 5.45 10.38
C THR A 93 -0.95 6.28 11.21
N PRO A 94 -2.07 5.70 11.66
CA PRO A 94 -3.06 6.46 12.43
C PRO A 94 -2.55 6.74 13.86
N ASN A 95 -2.77 7.97 14.32
CA ASN A 95 -2.56 8.40 15.72
C ASN A 95 -1.11 8.37 16.24
N ASP A 96 -0.09 8.44 15.37
CA ASP A 96 1.33 8.48 15.78
C ASP A 96 1.98 9.88 15.70
N GLY A 97 1.23 10.88 15.20
CA GLY A 97 1.61 12.28 15.17
C GLY A 97 2.60 12.59 14.06
N ILE A 98 3.90 12.47 14.34
CA ILE A 98 4.99 12.73 13.37
C ILE A 98 5.45 11.39 12.80
N GLY A 99 4.53 10.71 12.11
CA GLY A 99 4.78 9.41 11.50
C GLY A 99 5.80 9.50 10.37
N LYS A 100 6.69 8.51 10.30
CA LYS A 100 7.82 8.49 9.36
C LYS A 100 7.60 7.44 8.29
N TYR A 101 8.00 7.77 7.08
CA TYR A 101 8.07 6.87 5.95
C TYR A 101 9.51 6.70 5.49
N MET A 102 9.75 5.61 4.76
CA MET A 102 10.98 5.41 4.00
C MET A 102 10.88 6.18 2.69
N LEU A 103 11.68 7.23 2.54
CA LEU A 103 11.83 7.97 1.28
C LEU A 103 13.01 7.40 0.52
N VAL A 104 12.76 6.86 -0.67
CA VAL A 104 13.79 6.24 -1.51
C VAL A 104 13.94 7.01 -2.81
N ASN A 105 15.18 7.27 -3.22
CA ASN A 105 15.47 7.63 -4.60
C ASN A 105 16.02 6.38 -5.30
N ALA A 106 15.20 5.76 -6.14
CA ALA A 106 15.52 4.49 -6.78
C ALA A 106 16.76 4.61 -7.69
N SER A 107 17.57 3.55 -7.76
CA SER A 107 18.63 3.40 -8.77
C SER A 107 18.08 2.87 -10.10
N ASN A 108 18.86 3.00 -11.17
CA ASN A 108 18.56 2.34 -12.45
C ASN A 108 18.67 0.81 -12.37
N ASP A 109 19.52 0.31 -11.48
CA ASP A 109 19.62 -1.11 -11.18
C ASP A 109 18.52 -1.51 -10.18
N PRO A 110 17.87 -2.68 -10.35
CA PRO A 110 16.90 -3.19 -9.39
C PRO A 110 17.53 -3.36 -8.01
N GLY A 111 16.79 -2.98 -6.96
CA GLY A 111 17.18 -3.15 -5.58
C GLY A 111 15.98 -3.46 -4.69
N ASP A 112 16.22 -4.15 -3.59
CA ASP A 112 15.18 -4.37 -2.58
C ASP A 112 15.00 -3.10 -1.77
N PHE A 113 13.84 -2.46 -1.94
CA PHE A 113 13.42 -1.30 -1.15
C PHE A 113 13.28 -1.67 0.32
N PHE A 114 12.52 -2.74 0.61
CA PHE A 114 12.28 -3.21 1.97
C PHE A 114 12.09 -4.73 1.98
N VAL A 115 12.80 -5.42 2.88
CA VAL A 115 12.73 -6.86 3.13
C VAL A 115 12.53 -7.05 4.63
N ASP A 116 11.65 -7.98 5.01
CA ASP A 116 11.52 -8.40 6.40
C ASP A 116 11.12 -9.88 6.50
N THR A 117 11.44 -10.51 7.62
CA THR A 117 11.06 -11.90 7.90
C THR A 117 9.90 -11.93 8.88
N ILE A 118 8.70 -12.26 8.38
CA ILE A 118 7.51 -12.38 9.21
C ILE A 118 7.54 -13.70 9.98
N THR A 119 7.40 -13.62 11.30
CA THR A 119 7.35 -14.77 12.21
C THR A 119 5.96 -14.90 12.84
N GLY A 120 5.71 -16.00 13.57
CA GLY A 120 4.42 -16.20 14.23
C GLY A 120 3.26 -16.59 13.30
N LEU A 121 3.57 -17.02 12.08
CA LEU A 121 2.57 -17.50 11.12
C LEU A 121 2.07 -18.90 11.51
N CYS A 122 0.75 -19.05 11.58
CA CYS A 122 0.05 -20.32 11.68
C CYS A 122 -0.10 -21.00 10.32
N GLY A 123 0.08 -22.32 10.29
CA GLY A 123 -0.18 -23.15 9.10
C GLY A 123 -1.65 -23.18 8.70
N ASN A 124 -1.93 -23.49 7.42
CA ASN A 124 -3.29 -23.54 6.86
C ASN A 124 -4.12 -22.26 7.10
N THR A 125 -3.45 -21.11 7.13
CA THR A 125 -4.06 -19.79 7.33
C THR A 125 -3.80 -18.93 6.11
N SER A 126 -4.82 -18.19 5.66
CA SER A 126 -4.67 -17.20 4.60
C SER A 126 -4.25 -15.86 5.21
N TYR A 127 -3.24 -15.22 4.63
CA TYR A 127 -2.76 -13.91 5.06
C TYR A 127 -2.98 -12.89 3.95
N GLU A 128 -3.22 -11.65 4.36
CA GLU A 128 -3.27 -10.50 3.46
C GLU A 128 -2.06 -9.61 3.72
N LEU A 129 -1.45 -9.12 2.65
CA LEU A 129 -0.41 -8.11 2.69
C LEU A 129 -0.99 -6.79 2.18
N SER A 130 -0.77 -5.71 2.92
CA SER A 130 -1.09 -4.36 2.49
C SER A 130 0.08 -3.42 2.78
N ALA A 131 0.24 -2.39 1.96
CA ALA A 131 1.28 -1.38 2.11
C ALA A 131 0.80 -0.05 1.52
N TRP A 132 1.25 1.06 2.12
CA TRP A 132 1.05 2.41 1.59
C TRP A 132 2.29 2.85 0.84
N ILE A 133 2.15 3.09 -0.47
CA ILE A 133 3.25 3.52 -1.34
C ILE A 133 2.77 4.66 -2.22
N VAL A 134 3.65 5.63 -2.45
CA VAL A 134 3.39 6.81 -3.28
C VAL A 134 4.57 7.04 -4.23
N ASN A 135 4.27 7.36 -5.49
CA ASN A 135 5.27 7.87 -6.41
C ASN A 135 5.57 9.34 -6.05
N MET A 136 6.84 9.62 -5.72
CA MET A 136 7.26 10.96 -5.35
C MET A 136 7.56 11.84 -6.56
N LEU A 137 7.93 11.28 -7.71
CA LEU A 137 8.24 12.05 -8.90
C LEU A 137 6.94 12.61 -9.51
N LYS A 138 6.87 13.93 -9.71
CA LYS A 138 5.71 14.54 -10.35
C LYS A 138 5.67 14.16 -11.85
N PRO A 139 4.48 14.01 -12.44
CA PRO A 139 4.34 13.64 -13.87
C PRO A 139 5.01 14.62 -14.85
N ASP A 140 5.13 15.90 -14.49
CA ASP A 140 5.74 16.96 -15.30
C ASP A 140 7.26 17.09 -15.09
N ALA A 141 7.84 16.32 -14.16
CA ALA A 141 9.27 16.30 -13.92
C ALA A 141 10.05 15.75 -15.13
N CYS A 142 11.36 16.04 -15.16
CA CYS A 142 12.29 15.50 -16.18
C CYS A 142 11.84 15.75 -17.64
N ASN A 143 11.18 16.88 -17.92
CA ASN A 143 10.57 17.17 -19.21
C ASN A 143 9.63 16.03 -19.67
N VAL A 144 8.77 15.53 -18.79
CA VAL A 144 7.89 14.36 -19.00
C VAL A 144 8.61 13.06 -19.38
N ASN A 145 9.89 12.93 -19.03
CA ASN A 145 10.68 11.71 -19.20
C ASN A 145 11.14 11.14 -17.84
N GLY A 146 10.29 11.27 -16.82
CA GLY A 146 10.51 10.61 -15.54
C GLY A 146 10.49 9.09 -15.70
N ILE A 147 11.18 8.38 -14.80
CA ILE A 147 11.10 6.92 -14.72
C ILE A 147 9.98 6.59 -13.73
N ASP A 148 8.96 5.88 -14.21
CA ASP A 148 7.87 5.41 -13.35
C ASP A 148 8.36 4.30 -12.41
N PRO A 149 7.89 4.27 -11.15
CA PRO A 149 8.21 3.19 -10.24
C PRO A 149 7.72 1.84 -10.77
N ASN A 150 8.62 0.86 -10.81
CA ASN A 150 8.32 -0.53 -11.12
C ASN A 150 8.59 -1.37 -9.87
N LEU A 151 7.54 -1.71 -9.13
CA LEU A 151 7.61 -2.38 -7.85
C LEU A 151 7.16 -3.83 -7.97
N THR A 152 7.94 -4.73 -7.41
CA THR A 152 7.55 -6.12 -7.20
C THR A 152 7.34 -6.37 -5.71
N PHE A 153 6.15 -6.83 -5.35
CA PHE A 153 5.88 -7.41 -4.04
C PHE A 153 6.09 -8.91 -4.12
N ARG A 154 6.89 -9.45 -3.20
CA ARG A 154 7.19 -10.87 -3.15
C ARG A 154 7.04 -11.37 -1.72
N VAL A 155 6.37 -12.52 -1.59
CA VAL A 155 6.38 -13.31 -0.35
C VAL A 155 7.04 -14.63 -0.68
N GLU A 156 8.05 -15.00 0.09
CA GLU A 156 8.81 -16.24 -0.11
C GLU A 156 9.11 -16.93 1.22
N THR A 157 9.39 -18.22 1.16
CA THR A 157 9.88 -18.98 2.31
C THR A 157 11.30 -18.52 2.67
N THR A 158 11.73 -18.80 3.90
CA THR A 158 13.13 -18.55 4.34
C THR A 158 14.18 -19.34 3.55
N THR A 159 13.75 -20.31 2.73
CA THR A 159 14.60 -21.08 1.81
C THR A 159 14.56 -20.53 0.37
N GLY A 160 13.90 -19.39 0.13
CA GLY A 160 13.84 -18.71 -1.17
C GLY A 160 12.77 -19.24 -2.13
N THR A 161 11.80 -20.02 -1.64
CA THR A 161 10.68 -20.47 -2.50
C THR A 161 9.61 -19.38 -2.55
N ILE A 162 9.39 -18.81 -3.73
CA ILE A 162 8.37 -17.78 -3.94
C ILE A 162 6.97 -18.38 -3.76
N LEU A 163 6.18 -17.79 -2.85
CA LEU A 163 4.79 -18.16 -2.58
C LEU A 163 3.83 -17.26 -3.36
N VAL A 164 4.09 -15.95 -3.37
CA VAL A 164 3.28 -14.94 -4.05
C VAL A 164 4.18 -13.88 -4.67
N LYS A 165 3.83 -13.41 -5.87
CA LYS A 165 4.47 -12.28 -6.54
C LYS A 165 3.40 -11.38 -7.17
N TYR A 166 3.55 -10.07 -7.01
CA TYR A 166 2.70 -9.05 -7.64
C TYR A 166 3.57 -7.91 -8.16
N ASP A 167 3.38 -7.51 -9.42
CA ASP A 167 4.12 -6.43 -10.07
C ASP A 167 3.20 -5.21 -10.27
N SER A 168 3.63 -4.02 -9.80
CA SER A 168 2.96 -2.75 -10.08
C SER A 168 3.25 -2.37 -11.53
N ARG A 169 2.21 -2.30 -12.35
CA ARG A 169 2.33 -2.06 -13.79
C ARG A 169 2.83 -0.68 -14.15
#